data_AF-A0A353PFK7-F1
#
_entry.id   AF-A0A353PFK7-F1
#
_cell.length_a   1.000
_cell.length_b   1.000
_cell.length_c   1.000
_cell.angle_alpha   90.00
_cell.angle_beta   90.00
_cell.angle_gamma   90.00
#
_symmetry.space_group_name_H-M   'P 1'
#
loop_
_entity.id
_entity.type
_entity.pdbx_description
1 polymer ?
#
loop_
_entity_poly.entity_id
_entity_poly.type
_entity_poly.pdbx_seq_one_letter_code
_entity_poly.pdbx_strand_id
1 'polypeptide(L)'
;VPYLGVAMALLSAMITAAITGAEPLVYAYILVVVGIGQALEGSVITPLLVGDRIGLHPVIVIFLVLAGGQLFGFVGVLVALPVGAVLSVFFRHLQEFYKRSDLYGKSSPHSNAPD
;
A
#
# COMPACT_ATOMS: atom_id res chain seq x y z
N VAL A 1 -9.88 11.74 -10.21
CA VAL A 1 -8.52 11.90 -9.65
C VAL A 1 -8.65 12.29 -8.18
N PRO A 2 -8.12 11.50 -7.23
CA PRO A 2 -8.46 11.57 -5.79
C PRO A 2 -8.02 12.83 -5.02
N TYR A 3 -7.52 13.88 -5.66
CA TYR A 3 -7.14 15.13 -4.98
C TYR A 3 -7.80 16.38 -5.60
N LEU A 4 -8.49 16.22 -6.74
CA LEU A 4 -9.14 17.34 -7.41
C LEU A 4 -10.28 17.92 -6.58
N GLY A 5 -11.09 17.08 -5.92
CA GLY A 5 -12.20 17.56 -5.09
C GLY A 5 -11.73 18.45 -3.95
N VAL A 6 -10.65 18.07 -3.29
CA VAL A 6 -10.04 18.81 -2.17
C VAL A 6 -9.43 20.11 -2.65
N ALA A 7 -8.67 20.08 -3.76
CA ALA A 7 -8.11 21.28 -4.36
C ALA A 7 -9.19 22.29 -4.76
N MET A 8 -10.28 21.80 -5.36
CA MET A 8 -11.42 22.64 -5.74
C MET A 8 -12.18 23.19 -4.52
N ALA A 9 -12.32 22.40 -3.45
CA ALA A 9 -12.94 22.83 -2.20
C ALA A 9 -12.10 23.90 -1.50
N LEU A 10 -10.78 23.69 -1.40
CA LEU A 10 -9.85 24.65 -0.82
C LEU A 10 -9.85 25.95 -1.62
N LEU A 11 -9.76 25.87 -2.95
CA LEU A 11 -9.80 27.04 -3.83
C LEU A 11 -11.10 27.83 -3.64
N SER A 12 -12.25 27.15 -3.64
CA SER A 12 -13.56 27.79 -3.48
C SER A 12 -13.71 28.46 -2.11
N ALA A 13 -13.22 27.82 -1.04
CA ALA A 13 -13.23 28.38 0.32
C ALA A 13 -12.33 29.63 0.42
N MET A 14 -11.14 29.59 -0.17
CA MET A 14 -10.21 30.73 -0.19
C MET A 14 -10.77 31.91 -0.97
N ILE A 15 -11.37 31.68 -2.13
CA ILE A 15 -12.03 32.72 -2.94
C ILE A 15 -13.20 33.33 -2.14
N THR A 16 -14.01 32.50 -1.49
CA THR A 16 -15.14 32.97 -0.68
C THR A 16 -14.66 33.86 0.46
N ALA A 17 -13.62 33.45 1.19
CA ALA A 17 -13.01 34.22 2.28
C ALA A 17 -12.43 35.56 1.80
N ALA A 18 -11.84 35.58 0.59
CA ALA A 18 -11.31 36.80 -0.01
C ALA A 18 -12.43 37.78 -0.40
N ILE A 19 -13.51 37.28 -1.02
CA ILE A 19 -14.64 38.12 -1.47
C ILE A 19 -15.41 38.70 -0.28
N THR A 20 -15.57 37.95 0.81
CA THR A 20 -16.27 38.42 2.01
C THR A 20 -15.41 39.30 2.91
N GLY A 21 -14.12 39.48 2.61
CA GLY A 21 -13.19 40.25 3.43
C GLY A 21 -12.93 39.62 4.79
N ALA A 22 -12.88 38.28 4.84
CA ALA A 22 -12.70 37.54 6.07
C ALA A 22 -11.38 37.89 6.78
N GLU A 23 -11.38 37.84 8.12
CA GLU A 23 -10.18 38.09 8.91
C GLU A 23 -9.08 37.05 8.62
N PRO A 24 -7.78 37.41 8.79
CA PRO A 24 -6.66 36.51 8.53
C PRO A 24 -6.76 35.15 9.24
N LEU A 25 -7.38 35.12 10.41
CA LEU A 25 -7.61 33.91 11.22
C LEU A 25 -8.48 32.87 10.48
N VAL A 26 -9.44 33.32 9.66
CA VAL A 26 -10.35 32.43 8.92
C VAL A 26 -9.60 31.60 7.88
N TYR A 27 -8.60 32.18 7.21
CA TYR A 27 -7.75 31.46 6.28
C TYR A 27 -6.94 30.35 6.98
N ALA A 28 -6.46 30.63 8.20
CA ALA A 28 -5.78 29.62 9.00
C ALA A 28 -6.71 28.45 9.35
N TYR A 29 -7.96 28.73 9.73
CA TYR A 29 -8.94 27.66 9.98
C TYR A 29 -9.27 26.83 8.74
N ILE A 30 -9.42 27.45 7.57
CA ILE A 30 -9.65 26.75 6.31
C ILE A 30 -8.50 25.77 6.05
N LEU A 31 -7.26 26.23 6.17
CA LEU A 31 -6.07 25.40 5.95
C LEU A 31 -5.96 24.26 6.98
N VAL A 32 -6.25 24.53 8.25
CA VAL A 32 -6.18 23.52 9.32
C VAL A 32 -7.22 22.43 9.10
N VAL A 33 -8.48 22.78 8.84
CA VAL A 33 -9.56 21.81 8.66
C VAL A 33 -9.31 20.94 7.43
N VAL A 34 -8.98 21.56 6.29
CA VAL A 34 -8.66 20.83 5.06
C VAL A 34 -7.40 19.98 5.23
N GLY A 35 -6.37 20.53 5.88
CA GLY A 35 -5.11 19.84 6.14
C GLY A 35 -5.28 18.60 7.03
N ILE A 36 -6.05 18.69 8.11
CA ILE A 36 -6.37 17.54 8.96
C ILE A 36 -7.13 16.48 8.18
N GLY A 37 -8.14 16.89 7.39
CA GLY A 37 -8.90 15.98 6.53
C GLY A 37 -7.98 15.21 5.58
N GLN A 38 -7.05 15.91 4.92
CA GLN A 38 -6.08 15.29 4.00
C GLN A 38 -5.08 14.37 4.70
N ALA A 39 -4.60 14.76 5.88
CA ALA A 39 -3.70 13.93 6.66
C ALA A 39 -4.39 12.63 7.09
N LEU A 40 -5.64 12.70 7.55
CA LEU A 40 -6.46 11.54 7.89
C LEU A 40 -6.74 10.67 6.66
N GLU A 41 -7.05 11.30 5.53
CA GLU A 41 -7.31 10.60 4.28
C GLU A 41 -6.08 9.79 3.83
N GLY A 42 -4.90 10.42 3.79
CA GLY A 42 -3.66 9.75 3.36
C GLY A 42 -3.14 8.72 4.37
N SER A 43 -3.26 8.99 5.67
CA SER A 43 -2.61 8.19 6.71
C SER A 43 -3.49 7.08 7.30
N VAL A 44 -4.81 7.23 7.25
CA VAL A 44 -5.75 6.29 7.91
C VAL A 44 -6.77 5.74 6.92
N ILE A 45 -7.48 6.61 6.20
CA ILE A 45 -8.57 6.19 5.32
C ILE A 45 -8.01 5.41 4.13
N THR A 46 -6.96 5.90 3.48
CA THR A 46 -6.30 5.23 2.36
C THR A 46 -5.82 3.83 2.73
N PRO A 47 -5.01 3.61 3.79
CA PRO A 47 -4.60 2.26 4.16
C PRO A 47 -5.77 1.38 4.62
N LEU A 48 -6.79 1.95 5.27
CA LEU A 48 -7.99 1.21 5.67
C LEU A 48 -8.80 0.73 4.46
N LEU A 49 -8.95 1.56 3.43
CA LEU A 49 -9.67 1.22 2.19
C LEU A 49 -8.88 0.28 1.28
N VAL A 50 -7.56 0.50 1.17
CA VAL A 50 -6.69 -0.24 0.24
C VAL A 50 -6.14 -1.53 0.87
N GLY A 51 -6.20 -1.64 2.20
CA GLY A 51 -6.07 -2.85 3.00
C GLY A 51 -4.91 -3.77 2.60
N ASP A 52 -3.70 -3.54 3.11
CA ASP A 52 -2.55 -4.49 3.25
C ASP A 52 -2.25 -5.49 2.10
N ARG A 53 -2.59 -5.18 0.84
CA ARG A 53 -2.53 -6.16 -0.27
C ARG A 53 -1.25 -6.12 -1.11
N ILE A 54 -0.08 -6.23 -0.50
CA ILE A 54 1.10 -6.66 -1.28
C ILE A 54 1.91 -7.75 -0.62
N GLY A 55 1.86 -7.89 0.72
CA GLY A 55 2.53 -8.99 1.45
C GLY A 55 4.04 -9.10 1.21
N LEU A 56 4.63 -8.13 0.51
CA LEU A 56 6.05 -8.05 0.20
C LEU A 56 6.74 -7.42 1.38
N HIS A 57 7.54 -8.22 2.08
CA HIS A 57 8.35 -7.73 3.17
C HIS A 57 9.29 -6.61 2.66
N PRO A 58 9.40 -5.44 3.34
CA PRO A 58 10.21 -4.30 2.86
C PRO A 58 11.65 -4.67 2.51
N VAL A 59 12.23 -5.65 3.21
CA VAL A 59 13.58 -6.17 2.91
C VAL A 59 13.68 -6.80 1.52
N ILE A 60 12.64 -7.50 1.04
CA ILE A 60 12.63 -8.11 -0.30
C ILE A 60 12.65 -7.01 -1.37
N VAL A 61 11.92 -5.92 -1.15
CA VAL A 61 11.90 -4.76 -2.06
C VAL A 61 13.29 -4.14 -2.18
N ILE A 62 13.95 -3.88 -1.04
CA ILE A 62 15.31 -3.34 -1.03
C ILE A 62 16.27 -4.29 -1.74
N PHE A 63 16.19 -5.60 -1.45
CA PHE A 63 17.04 -6.60 -2.08
C PHE A 63 16.85 -6.64 -3.60
N LEU A 64 15.60 -6.63 -4.08
CA LEU A 64 15.29 -6.61 -5.52
C LEU A 64 15.84 -5.37 -6.22
N VAL A 65 15.71 -4.19 -5.60
CA VAL A 65 16.24 -2.94 -6.15
C VAL A 65 17.76 -2.99 -6.24
N LEU A 66 18.45 -3.47 -5.19
CA LEU A 66 19.90 -3.60 -5.19
C LEU A 66 20.38 -4.64 -6.19
N ALA A 67 19.73 -5.80 -6.25
CA ALA A 67 20.05 -6.88 -7.19
C ALA A 67 19.80 -6.45 -8.64
N GLY A 68 18.64 -5.83 -8.93
CA GLY A 68 18.32 -5.29 -10.24
C GLY A 68 19.31 -4.19 -10.65
N GLY A 69 19.63 -3.29 -9.72
CA GLY A 69 20.64 -2.25 -9.90
C GLY A 69 22.03 -2.80 -10.26
N GLN A 70 22.46 -3.88 -9.63
CA GLN A 70 23.75 -4.50 -9.96
C GLN A 70 23.73 -5.31 -11.27
N LEU A 71 22.63 -5.98 -11.59
CA LEU A 71 22.54 -6.83 -12.78
C LEU A 71 22.35 -6.04 -14.08
N PHE A 72 21.50 -5.01 -14.06
CA PHE A 72 21.08 -4.28 -15.25
C PHE A 72 21.13 -2.75 -15.09
N GLY A 73 21.80 -2.24 -14.04
CA GLY A 73 21.92 -0.81 -13.79
C GLY A 73 20.57 -0.16 -13.48
N PHE A 74 20.40 1.08 -13.97
CA PHE A 74 19.19 1.85 -13.74
C PHE A 74 17.91 1.18 -14.27
N VAL A 75 17.99 0.50 -15.43
CA VAL A 75 16.85 -0.24 -15.99
C VAL A 75 16.42 -1.37 -15.05
N GLY A 76 17.39 -2.06 -14.45
CA GLY A 76 17.12 -3.09 -13.45
C GLY A 76 16.42 -2.55 -12.21
N VAL A 77 16.78 -1.35 -11.75
CA VAL A 77 16.08 -0.68 -10.64
C VAL A 77 14.62 -0.39 -10.98
N LEU A 78 14.34 0.14 -12.18
CA LEU A 78 12.97 0.46 -12.61
C LEU A 78 12.07 -0.77 -12.67
N VAL A 79 12.61 -1.90 -13.11
CA VAL A 79 11.85 -3.13 -13.35
C VAL A 79 11.88 -4.09 -12.15
N ALA A 80 12.72 -3.86 -11.15
CA ALA A 80 12.87 -4.72 -9.97
C ALA A 80 11.57 -4.95 -9.20
N LEU A 81 10.80 -3.88 -8.95
CA LEU A 81 9.53 -3.95 -8.22
C LEU A 81 8.46 -4.79 -8.94
N PRO A 82 8.11 -4.53 -10.22
CA PRO A 82 7.10 -5.33 -10.91
C PRO A 82 7.50 -6.80 -11.04
N VAL A 83 8.78 -7.09 -11.34
CA VAL A 83 9.26 -8.49 -11.41
C VAL A 83 9.20 -9.17 -10.04
N GLY A 84 9.59 -8.47 -8.98
CA GLY A 84 9.48 -8.94 -7.61
C GLY A 84 8.05 -9.27 -7.18
N ALA A 85 7.09 -8.44 -7.58
CA ALA A 85 5.68 -8.68 -7.33
C ALA A 85 5.19 -9.96 -8.02
N VAL A 86 5.56 -10.18 -9.29
CA VAL A 86 5.23 -11.40 -10.04
C VAL A 86 5.82 -12.64 -9.36
N LEU A 87 7.11 -12.58 -8.99
CA LEU A 87 7.78 -13.67 -8.28
C LEU A 87 7.10 -14.00 -6.95
N SER A 88 6.76 -12.98 -6.15
CA SER A 88 6.10 -13.17 -4.85
C SER A 88 4.75 -13.87 -4.99
N VAL A 89 3.95 -13.49 -5.99
CA VAL A 89 2.68 -14.16 -6.29
C VAL A 89 2.93 -15.61 -6.73
N PHE A 90 3.93 -15.85 -7.58
CA PHE A 90 4.28 -17.19 -8.05
C PHE A 90 4.68 -18.11 -6.90
N PHE A 91 5.54 -17.64 -5.96
CA PHE A 91 5.92 -18.41 -4.78
C PHE A 91 4.74 -18.70 -3.86
N ARG A 92 3.85 -17.72 -3.62
CA ARG A 92 2.62 -17.96 -2.85
C ARG A 92 1.77 -19.07 -3.47
N HIS A 93 1.60 -19.03 -4.80
CA HIS A 93 0.81 -20.02 -5.51
C HIS A 93 1.47 -21.41 -5.50
N LEU A 94 2.80 -21.47 -5.64
CA LEU A 94 3.58 -22.70 -5.49
C LEU A 94 3.44 -23.32 -4.10
N GLN A 95 3.47 -22.51 -3.03
CA GLN A 95 3.29 -22.99 -1.66
C GLN A 95 1.87 -23.53 -1.44
N GLU A 96 0.85 -22.85 -1.95
CA GLU A 96 -0.54 -23.32 -1.91
C GLU A 96 -0.69 -24.64 -2.68
N PHE A 97 -0.08 -24.76 -3.85
CA PHE A 97 -0.09 -25.98 -4.66
C PHE A 97 0.65 -27.14 -3.96
N TYR A 98 1.82 -26.87 -3.36
CA TYR A 98 2.60 -27.88 -2.63
C TYR A 98 1.84 -28.40 -1.41
N LYS A 99 1.22 -27.51 -0.61
CA LYS A 99 0.42 -27.88 0.58
C LYS A 99 -0.85 -28.66 0.22
N ARG A 100 -1.41 -28.45 -0.98
CA ARG A 100 -2.57 -29.20 -1.49
C ARG A 100 -2.21 -30.54 -2.11
N SER A 101 -0.93 -30.82 -2.37
CA SER A 101 -0.52 -32.10 -2.94
C SER A 101 -0.66 -33.23 -1.92
N ASP A 102 -1.21 -34.36 -2.36
CA ASP A 102 -1.52 -35.56 -1.55
C ASP A 102 -0.31 -36.19 -0.83
N LEU A 103 0.91 -35.71 -1.08
CA LEU A 103 2.13 -36.14 -0.36
C LEU A 103 2.24 -35.55 1.05
N TYR A 104 1.69 -34.35 1.31
CA TYR A 104 1.80 -33.71 2.63
C TYR A 104 0.62 -34.07 3.56
N GLY A 105 -0.55 -34.34 3.00
CA GLY A 105 -1.75 -34.71 3.76
C GLY A 105 -1.73 -36.12 4.39
N LYS A 106 -0.70 -36.94 4.12
CA LYS A 106 -0.66 -38.36 4.49
C LYS A 106 0.21 -38.71 5.71
N SER A 107 0.79 -37.72 6.38
CA SER A 107 1.70 -37.95 7.53
C SER A 107 1.11 -37.49 8.87
N SER A 108 -0.07 -38.01 9.22
CA SER A 108 -0.51 -38.07 10.62
C SER A 108 -0.78 -39.53 11.01
N PRO A 109 0.25 -40.34 11.32
CA PRO A 109 0.04 -41.58 12.04
C PRO A 109 -0.02 -41.23 13.53
N HIS A 110 -1.22 -40.93 14.05
CA HIS A 110 -1.47 -41.06 15.48
C HIS A 110 -2.42 -42.23 15.71
N SER A 111 -1.75 -43.37 15.88
CA SER A 111 -2.15 -44.51 16.70
C SER A 111 -3.01 -44.07 17.88
N ASN A 112 -4.23 -44.59 17.96
CA ASN A 112 -5.02 -44.67 19.18
C ASN A 112 -5.79 -46.00 19.14
N ALA A 113 -5.08 -47.08 19.38
CA ALA A 113 -5.62 -48.25 20.07
C ALA A 113 -4.94 -48.28 21.44
N PRO A 114 -5.73 -48.31 22.52
CA PRO A 114 -5.71 -49.50 23.35
C PRO A 114 -7.12 -49.95 23.78
N ASP A 115 -7.33 -51.26 23.62
CA ASP A 115 -8.01 -52.24 24.46
C ASP A 115 -9.06 -51.75 25.49
#